data_AF-A0A1H4G0J6-F1
#
_entry.id   AF-A0A1H4G0J6-F1
#
_cell.length_a   1.000
_cell.length_b   1.000
_cell.length_c   1.000
_cell.angle_alpha   90.00
_cell.angle_beta   90.00
_cell.angle_gamma   90.00
#
_symmetry.space_group_name_H-M   'P 1'
#
loop_
_entity.id
_entity.type
_entity.pdbx_description
1 polymer ?
#
loop_
_entity_poly.entity_id
_entity_poly.type
_entity_poly.pdbx_seq_one_letter_code
_entity_poly.pdbx_strand_id
1 'polypeptide(L)'
;MNAANNRRNKFLMQRLQLLIDEYGFDTALSALEGLAPEHSVVTRYDNQKREKTPSRKSRRPAGMVGLVDALEGNDKKKALLLALASRFDEKAFLPSVSDVRLFMETRGEHPQMKQRSDAMRPILQLLAEMSTESLEKLKSTDTSWGLSRLGPLADAIRERGAEMRSDRPKKDIVSQTGSEDGKESDGEPRNRSDASPDSDAGAIKEPEGGGTVGANGSPTARD
;
A
#
# COMPACT_ATOMS: atom_id res chain seq x y z
N MET A 1 10.64 13.33 -18.68
CA MET A 1 11.39 13.16 -17.41
C MET A 1 10.84 14.14 -16.38
N ASN A 2 10.57 13.70 -15.15
CA ASN A 2 9.82 14.46 -14.14
C ASN A 2 10.66 15.61 -13.55
N ALA A 3 10.27 16.87 -13.81
CA ALA A 3 10.91 18.05 -13.22
C ALA A 3 10.95 18.03 -11.68
N ALA A 4 9.98 17.36 -11.04
CA ALA A 4 9.93 17.15 -9.60
C ALA A 4 11.12 16.30 -9.08
N ASN A 5 11.55 15.28 -9.82
CA ASN A 5 12.68 14.44 -9.43
C ASN A 5 13.99 15.23 -9.47
N ASN A 6 14.16 16.10 -10.48
CA ASN A 6 15.35 16.94 -10.59
C ASN A 6 15.48 17.91 -9.40
N ARG A 7 14.37 18.49 -8.92
CA ARG A 7 14.38 19.37 -7.74
C ARG A 7 14.78 18.62 -6.46
N ARG A 8 14.24 17.40 -6.27
CA ARG A 8 14.60 16.54 -5.12
C ARG A 8 16.07 16.16 -5.12
N ASN A 9 16.60 15.75 -6.28
CA ASN A 9 18.02 15.39 -6.41
C ASN A 9 18.93 16.58 -6.16
N LYS A 10 18.59 17.78 -6.64
CA LYS A 10 19.37 18.99 -6.39
C LYS A 10 19.44 19.35 -4.91
N PHE A 11 18.30 19.26 -4.21
CA PHE A 11 18.26 19.51 -2.76
C PHE A 11 19.07 18.48 -1.97
N LEU A 12 18.96 17.19 -2.32
CA LEU A 12 19.75 16.13 -1.70
C LEU A 12 21.26 16.37 -1.88
N MET A 13 21.69 16.70 -3.09
CA MET A 13 23.10 16.99 -3.38
C MET A 13 23.62 18.20 -2.60
N GLN A 14 22.82 19.26 -2.47
CA GLN A 14 23.19 20.43 -1.66
C GLN A 14 23.36 20.07 -0.18
N ARG A 15 22.52 19.17 0.35
CA ARG A 15 22.61 18.74 1.74
C ARG A 15 23.81 17.83 1.98
N LEU A 16 24.11 16.93 1.05
CA LEU A 16 25.30 16.08 1.09
C LEU A 16 26.58 16.90 0.98
N GLN A 17 26.60 17.92 0.11
CA GLN A 17 27.74 18.83 0.00
C GLN A 17 28.02 19.53 1.33
N LEU A 18 26.99 20.06 1.99
CA LEU A 18 27.13 20.71 3.29
C LEU A 18 27.71 19.76 4.36
N LEU A 19 27.25 18.50 4.38
CA LEU A 19 27.79 17.48 5.29
C LEU A 19 29.26 17.17 5.02
N ILE A 20 29.65 17.10 3.74
CA ILE A 20 31.04 16.86 3.34
C ILE A 20 31.91 18.07 3.71
N ASP A 21 31.42 19.28 3.51
CA ASP A 21 32.15 20.53 3.80
C ASP A 21 32.37 20.71 5.32
N GLU A 22 31.41 20.33 6.15
CA GLU A 22 31.49 20.49 7.62
C GLU A 22 32.25 19.35 8.33
N TYR A 23 32.09 18.10 7.90
CA TYR A 23 32.58 16.92 8.64
C TYR A 23 33.63 16.10 7.89
N GLY A 24 33.89 16.43 6.61
CA GLY A 24 34.74 15.65 5.73
C GLY A 24 34.02 14.46 5.09
N PHE A 25 34.55 14.03 3.95
CA PHE A 25 33.97 12.96 3.14
C PHE A 25 33.89 11.63 3.89
N ASP A 26 34.98 11.21 4.55
CA ASP A 26 35.06 9.90 5.20
C ASP A 26 34.09 9.77 6.39
N THR A 27 33.95 10.82 7.19
CA THR A 27 33.01 10.87 8.31
C THR A 27 31.56 10.80 7.82
N ALA A 28 31.23 11.56 6.78
CA ALA A 28 29.91 11.54 6.17
C ALA A 28 29.58 10.17 5.57
N LEU A 29 30.55 9.54 4.91
CA LEU A 29 30.40 8.19 4.36
C LEU A 29 30.16 7.15 5.47
N SER A 30 30.97 7.16 6.53
CA SER A 30 30.83 6.23 7.66
C SER A 30 29.48 6.38 8.36
N ALA A 31 28.98 7.61 8.52
CA ALA A 31 27.66 7.87 9.08
C ALA A 31 26.53 7.37 8.15
N LEU A 32 26.67 7.55 6.83
CA LEU A 32 25.70 7.01 5.85
C LEU A 32 25.71 5.48 5.82
N GLU A 33 26.88 4.85 5.92
CA GLU A 33 27.01 3.39 6.03
C GLU A 33 26.39 2.85 7.32
N GLY A 34 26.51 3.57 8.44
CA GLY A 34 25.84 3.22 9.70
C GLY A 34 24.30 3.30 9.62
N LEU A 35 23.76 4.17 8.76
CA LEU A 35 22.32 4.29 8.51
C LEU A 35 21.80 3.33 7.42
N ALA A 36 22.68 2.84 6.55
CA ALA A 36 22.35 1.89 5.50
C ALA A 36 21.71 0.57 6.01
N PRO A 37 22.12 -0.07 7.12
CA PRO A 37 21.46 -1.29 7.58
C PRO A 37 20.01 -1.08 8.04
N GLU A 38 19.63 0.12 8.50
CA GLU A 38 18.23 0.40 8.87
C GLU A 38 17.34 0.76 7.66
N HIS A 39 17.92 1.23 6.55
CA HIS A 39 17.15 1.74 5.40
C HIS A 39 17.41 1.05 4.05
N SER A 40 18.32 0.07 3.97
CA SER A 40 18.72 -0.59 2.70
C SER A 40 17.64 -1.47 2.05
N VAL A 41 16.48 -1.65 2.67
CA VAL A 41 15.43 -2.54 2.13
C VAL A 41 14.36 -1.79 1.30
N VAL A 42 14.20 -0.46 1.44
CA VAL A 42 12.90 0.16 1.12
C VAL A 42 12.77 0.84 -0.25
N THR A 43 13.84 1.17 -0.98
CA THR A 43 13.69 1.91 -2.25
C THR A 43 14.15 1.17 -3.51
N ARG A 44 13.76 -0.10 -3.65
CA ARG A 44 13.73 -0.78 -4.96
C ARG A 44 12.30 -1.07 -5.44
N TYR A 45 11.42 -0.08 -5.34
CA TYR A 45 10.30 0.04 -6.29
C TYR A 45 10.67 1.02 -7.38
N ASP A 46 11.70 0.64 -8.12
CA ASP A 46 11.75 1.03 -9.50
C ASP A 46 10.58 0.29 -10.18
N ASN A 47 9.41 0.95 -10.20
CA ASN A 47 8.35 0.68 -11.17
C ASN A 47 8.82 1.05 -12.58
N GLN A 48 10.05 0.67 -12.94
CA GLN A 48 10.49 0.55 -14.30
C GLN A 48 9.47 -0.36 -14.96
N LYS A 49 8.68 0.25 -15.85
CA LYS A 49 7.93 -0.41 -16.90
C LYS A 49 8.76 -1.59 -17.40
N ARG A 50 8.53 -2.79 -16.85
CA ARG A 50 9.10 -4.00 -17.40
C ARG A 50 8.43 -4.14 -18.75
N GLU A 51 9.19 -3.80 -19.78
CA GLU A 51 8.83 -4.07 -21.16
C GLU A 51 8.35 -5.51 -21.23
N LYS A 52 7.14 -5.67 -21.76
CA LYS A 52 6.36 -6.91 -21.76
C LYS A 52 7.07 -7.93 -22.65
N THR A 53 8.14 -8.55 -22.16
CA THR A 53 8.65 -9.76 -22.77
C THR A 53 7.61 -10.86 -22.58
N PRO A 54 7.27 -11.64 -23.62
CA PRO A 54 6.24 -12.68 -23.55
C PRO A 54 6.66 -13.72 -22.51
N SER A 55 6.02 -13.61 -21.36
CA SER A 55 6.28 -14.38 -20.15
C SER A 55 6.00 -15.85 -20.41
N ARG A 56 7.06 -16.67 -20.40
CA ARG A 56 6.93 -18.11 -20.12
C ARG A 56 6.07 -18.24 -18.87
N LYS A 57 5.01 -19.06 -18.93
CA LYS A 57 4.00 -19.33 -17.89
C LYS A 57 4.66 -19.60 -16.52
N SER A 58 5.09 -18.54 -15.86
CA SER A 58 5.66 -18.57 -14.53
C SER A 58 4.48 -18.83 -13.62
N ARG A 59 4.51 -19.97 -12.95
CA ARG A 59 3.54 -20.35 -11.92
C ARG A 59 3.61 -19.26 -10.84
N ARG A 60 2.76 -18.25 -10.95
CA ARG A 60 2.68 -17.18 -9.96
C ARG A 60 2.41 -17.86 -8.61
N PRO A 61 3.17 -17.52 -7.55
CA PRO A 61 2.94 -18.11 -6.24
C PRO A 61 1.48 -17.86 -5.84
N ALA A 62 0.81 -18.92 -5.43
CA ALA A 62 -0.64 -18.96 -5.22
C ALA A 62 -1.04 -18.35 -3.85
N GLY A 63 -0.64 -17.11 -3.59
CA GLY A 63 -1.01 -16.41 -2.35
C GLY A 63 0.15 -15.71 -1.66
N MET A 64 -0.14 -15.17 -0.47
CA MET A 64 0.84 -14.46 0.34
C MET A 64 1.82 -15.44 0.97
N VAL A 65 1.35 -16.65 1.32
CA VAL A 65 2.19 -17.73 1.87
C VAL A 65 3.34 -18.06 0.93
N GLY A 66 3.08 -18.19 -0.37
CA GLY A 66 4.12 -18.50 -1.37
C GLY A 66 5.13 -17.36 -1.56
N LEU A 67 4.75 -16.11 -1.27
CA LEU A 67 5.69 -14.98 -1.28
C LEU A 67 6.59 -14.98 -0.04
N VAL A 68 6.04 -15.34 1.13
CA VAL A 68 6.83 -15.46 2.37
C VAL A 68 7.81 -16.62 2.30
N ASP A 69 7.41 -17.75 1.70
CA ASP A 69 8.29 -18.91 1.62
C ASP A 69 9.55 -18.63 0.78
N ALA A 70 9.41 -17.77 -0.24
CA ALA A 70 10.52 -17.27 -1.05
C ALA A 70 11.42 -16.24 -0.33
N LEU A 71 11.05 -15.74 0.85
CA LEU A 71 11.92 -14.87 1.65
C LEU A 71 12.99 -15.72 2.35
N GLU A 72 14.24 -15.36 2.14
CA GLU A 72 15.39 -15.86 2.88
C GLU A 72 15.59 -15.03 4.16
N GLY A 73 15.92 -15.67 5.29
CA GLY A 73 16.16 -14.95 6.54
C GLY A 73 15.97 -15.78 7.80
N ASN A 74 15.78 -15.09 8.94
CA ASN A 74 15.60 -15.70 10.25
C ASN A 74 14.34 -16.57 10.33
N ASP A 75 14.52 -17.86 10.62
CA ASP A 75 13.45 -18.87 10.69
C ASP A 75 12.30 -18.48 11.62
N LYS A 76 12.60 -17.86 12.77
CA LYS A 76 11.57 -17.43 13.73
C LYS A 76 10.68 -16.35 13.14
N LYS A 77 11.29 -15.35 12.49
CA LYS A 77 10.56 -14.26 11.84
C LYS A 77 9.75 -14.79 10.65
N LYS A 78 10.34 -15.70 9.86
CA LYS A 78 9.67 -16.37 8.75
C LYS A 78 8.43 -17.14 9.21
N ALA A 79 8.50 -17.88 10.32
CA ALA A 79 7.36 -18.59 10.88
C ALA A 79 6.20 -17.66 11.31
N LEU A 80 6.52 -16.49 11.88
CA LEU A 80 5.51 -15.48 12.22
C LEU A 80 4.86 -14.86 10.97
N LEU A 81 5.67 -14.55 9.96
CA LEU A 81 5.19 -14.03 8.68
C LEU A 81 4.30 -15.05 7.95
N LEU A 82 4.66 -16.34 7.98
CA LEU A 82 3.84 -17.41 7.39
C LEU A 82 2.48 -17.52 8.08
N ALA A 83 2.45 -17.45 9.42
CA ALA A 83 1.20 -17.48 10.18
C ALA A 83 0.29 -16.28 9.82
N LEU A 84 0.86 -15.07 9.75
CA LEU A 84 0.11 -13.88 9.35
C LEU A 84 -0.33 -13.92 7.89
N ALA A 85 0.49 -14.48 7.00
CA ALA A 85 0.15 -14.66 5.59
C ALA A 85 -0.99 -15.65 5.38
N SER A 86 -1.03 -16.77 6.12
CA SER A 86 -2.17 -17.69 6.10
C SER A 86 -3.45 -16.99 6.54
N ARG A 87 -3.40 -16.26 7.66
CA ARG A 87 -4.55 -15.46 8.15
C ARG A 87 -4.96 -14.39 7.14
N PHE A 88 -4.01 -13.81 6.40
CA PHE A 88 -4.34 -12.89 5.32
C PHE A 88 -5.04 -13.63 4.19
N ASP A 89 -4.53 -14.74 3.68
CA ASP A 89 -5.18 -15.46 2.58
C ASP A 89 -6.60 -15.95 2.97
N GLU A 90 -6.80 -16.34 4.23
CA GLU A 90 -8.09 -16.72 4.84
C GLU A 90 -9.03 -15.54 5.17
N LYS A 91 -8.59 -14.29 4.94
CA LYS A 91 -9.31 -13.06 5.33
C LYS A 91 -9.55 -12.92 6.84
N ALA A 92 -8.87 -13.69 7.69
CA ALA A 92 -8.90 -13.52 9.15
C ALA A 92 -8.06 -12.32 9.61
N PHE A 93 -7.05 -11.93 8.83
CA PHE A 93 -6.23 -10.74 9.06
C PHE A 93 -6.48 -9.71 7.94
N LEU A 94 -6.93 -8.51 8.31
CA LEU A 94 -7.30 -7.43 7.39
C LEU A 94 -8.33 -7.88 6.34
N PRO A 95 -9.58 -8.20 6.74
CA PRO A 95 -10.58 -8.79 5.84
C PRO A 95 -10.97 -7.88 4.68
N SER A 96 -10.98 -6.56 4.88
CA SER A 96 -11.38 -5.57 3.88
C SER A 96 -10.24 -4.69 3.37
N VAL A 97 -10.43 -4.09 2.20
CA VAL A 97 -9.50 -3.11 1.62
C VAL A 97 -9.33 -1.89 2.54
N SER A 98 -10.40 -1.47 3.22
CA SER A 98 -10.37 -0.36 4.17
C SER A 98 -9.48 -0.68 5.37
N ASP A 99 -9.54 -1.90 5.89
CA ASP A 99 -8.65 -2.33 6.99
C ASP A 99 -7.19 -2.30 6.57
N VAL A 100 -6.90 -2.75 5.34
CA VAL A 100 -5.54 -2.71 4.80
C VAL A 100 -5.05 -1.28 4.67
N ARG A 101 -5.87 -0.38 4.12
CA ARG A 101 -5.51 1.05 4.00
C ARG A 101 -5.23 1.66 5.36
N LEU A 102 -6.11 1.43 6.34
CA LEU A 102 -5.93 1.93 7.70
C LEU A 102 -4.66 1.37 8.35
N PHE A 103 -4.41 0.07 8.20
CA PHE A 103 -3.20 -0.57 8.71
C PHE A 103 -1.93 0.07 8.12
N MET A 104 -1.90 0.28 6.81
CA MET A 104 -0.76 0.93 6.14
C MET A 104 -0.64 2.41 6.53
N GLU A 105 -1.76 3.13 6.68
CA GLU A 105 -1.79 4.53 7.10
C GLU A 105 -1.26 4.71 8.53
N THR A 106 -1.55 3.79 9.46
CA THR A 106 -0.97 3.83 10.82
C THR A 106 0.54 3.67 10.85
N ARG A 107 1.14 3.24 9.72
CA ARG A 107 2.58 3.10 9.53
C ARG A 107 3.16 4.18 8.61
N GLY A 108 2.37 5.17 8.22
CA GLY A 108 2.80 6.28 7.36
C GLY A 108 2.77 5.98 5.86
N GLU A 109 2.19 4.84 5.45
CA GLU A 109 2.09 4.43 4.05
C GLU A 109 0.69 4.72 3.48
N HIS A 110 0.62 5.27 2.26
CA HIS A 110 -0.64 5.61 1.60
C HIS A 110 -0.81 4.90 0.24
N PRO A 111 -1.00 3.56 0.26
CA PRO A 111 -1.15 2.75 -0.95
C PRO A 111 -2.41 3.10 -1.75
N GLN A 112 -2.24 3.33 -3.05
CA GLN A 112 -3.34 3.45 -4.02
C GLN A 112 -3.78 2.05 -4.47
N MET A 113 -4.50 1.32 -3.63
CA MET A 113 -5.00 -0.03 -3.93
C MET A 113 -6.49 -0.01 -4.28
N LYS A 114 -6.92 -0.79 -5.27
CA LYS A 114 -8.35 -0.98 -5.60
C LYS A 114 -8.90 -2.26 -4.98
N GLN A 115 -8.07 -3.30 -4.98
CA GLN A 115 -8.38 -4.61 -4.44
C GLN A 115 -7.41 -4.97 -3.31
N ARG A 116 -7.85 -5.88 -2.44
CA ARG A 116 -7.05 -6.37 -1.31
C ARG A 116 -5.79 -7.11 -1.77
N SER A 117 -5.89 -7.85 -2.86
CA SER A 117 -4.78 -8.56 -3.50
C SER A 117 -3.66 -7.63 -3.96
N ASP A 118 -3.99 -6.40 -4.34
CA ASP A 118 -3.00 -5.41 -4.80
C ASP A 118 -2.03 -5.03 -3.66
N ALA A 119 -2.48 -5.16 -2.41
CA ALA A 119 -1.71 -4.80 -1.24
C ALA A 119 -0.89 -5.95 -0.65
N MET A 120 -0.98 -7.18 -1.19
CA MET A 120 -0.22 -8.33 -0.67
C MET A 120 1.28 -8.06 -0.56
N ARG A 121 1.88 -7.47 -1.62
CA ARG A 121 3.31 -7.15 -1.65
C ARG A 121 3.68 -5.99 -0.71
N PRO A 122 3.00 -4.82 -0.77
CA PRO A 122 3.24 -3.74 0.17
C PRO A 122 3.10 -4.16 1.64
N ILE A 123 2.05 -4.91 1.98
CA ILE A 123 1.85 -5.41 3.34
C ILE A 123 2.98 -6.35 3.73
N LEU A 124 3.37 -7.29 2.86
CA LEU A 124 4.44 -8.24 3.18
C LEU A 124 5.75 -7.52 3.50
N GLN A 125 6.09 -6.47 2.76
CA GLN A 125 7.29 -5.67 3.03
C GLN A 125 7.19 -4.95 4.36
N LEU A 126 6.04 -4.31 4.63
CA LEU A 126 5.81 -3.64 5.90
C LEU A 126 5.95 -4.62 7.08
N LEU A 127 5.42 -5.84 6.94
CA LEU A 127 5.58 -6.89 7.94
C LEU A 127 7.04 -7.38 8.03
N ALA A 128 7.76 -7.45 6.92
CA ALA A 128 9.17 -7.83 6.90
C ALA A 128 10.08 -6.78 7.55
N GLU A 129 9.66 -5.51 7.59
CA GLU A 129 10.37 -4.42 8.28
C GLU A 129 10.09 -4.40 9.79
N MET A 130 8.94 -4.93 10.23
CA MET A 130 8.58 -4.96 11.66
C MET A 130 9.54 -5.82 12.49
N SER A 131 9.75 -5.42 13.75
CA SER A 131 10.47 -6.23 14.74
C SER A 131 9.70 -7.53 15.05
N THR A 132 10.43 -8.57 15.46
CA THR A 132 9.83 -9.88 15.82
C THR A 132 8.80 -9.73 16.93
N GLU A 133 9.08 -8.94 17.97
CA GLU A 133 8.13 -8.66 19.06
C GLU A 133 6.84 -8.00 18.55
N SER A 134 6.95 -7.10 17.57
CA SER A 134 5.78 -6.44 16.99
C SER A 134 4.95 -7.42 16.16
N LEU A 135 5.60 -8.36 15.46
CA LEU A 135 4.92 -9.42 14.72
C LEU A 135 4.24 -10.41 15.66
N GLU A 136 4.83 -10.73 16.80
CA GLU A 136 4.21 -11.56 17.83
C GLU A 136 2.97 -10.90 18.43
N LYS A 137 3.08 -9.62 18.79
CA LYS A 137 1.92 -8.82 19.23
C LYS A 137 0.83 -8.78 18.17
N LEU A 138 1.20 -8.61 16.91
CA LEU A 138 0.24 -8.59 15.80
C LEU A 138 -0.44 -9.95 15.65
N LYS A 139 0.30 -11.05 15.78
CA LYS A 139 -0.23 -12.42 15.73
C LYS A 139 -1.18 -12.72 16.88
N SER A 140 -0.90 -12.24 18.10
CA SER A 140 -1.76 -12.42 19.28
C SER A 140 -3.00 -11.54 19.29
N THR A 141 -2.99 -10.44 18.51
CA THR A 141 -4.15 -9.56 18.42
C THR A 141 -5.14 -10.16 17.43
N ASP A 142 -6.11 -10.92 17.93
CA ASP A 142 -7.18 -11.51 17.12
C ASP A 142 -8.20 -10.49 16.61
N THR A 143 -8.04 -9.23 16.99
CA THR A 143 -9.05 -8.19 16.80
C THR A 143 -8.87 -7.48 15.47
N SER A 144 -9.96 -7.46 14.69
CA SER A 144 -10.16 -6.66 13.49
C SER A 144 -9.67 -5.21 13.67
N TRP A 145 -8.64 -4.84 12.91
CA TRP A 145 -8.00 -3.53 12.99
C TRP A 145 -8.90 -2.34 12.58
N GLY A 146 -10.16 -2.58 12.15
CA GLY A 146 -11.05 -1.57 11.60
C GLY A 146 -12.25 -1.12 12.44
N LEU A 147 -12.81 -1.95 13.34
CA LEU A 147 -14.05 -1.59 14.05
C LEU A 147 -13.87 -1.28 15.54
N SER A 148 -12.91 -1.92 16.21
CA SER A 148 -12.86 -1.86 17.67
C SER A 148 -12.22 -0.59 18.24
N ARG A 149 -11.55 0.23 17.42
CA ARG A 149 -11.02 1.53 17.87
C ARG A 149 -12.03 2.66 17.79
N LEU A 150 -13.01 2.55 16.90
CA LEU A 150 -14.12 3.50 16.81
C LEU A 150 -15.23 3.19 17.80
N GLY A 151 -15.32 1.97 18.36
CA GLY A 151 -16.28 1.65 19.43
C GLY A 151 -16.15 2.60 20.63
N PRO A 152 -14.97 2.67 21.29
CA PRO A 152 -14.75 3.57 22.42
C PRO A 152 -14.92 5.05 22.06
N LEU A 153 -14.53 5.44 20.84
CA LEU A 153 -14.71 6.82 20.38
C LEU A 153 -16.19 7.15 20.09
N ALA A 154 -16.93 6.23 19.49
CA ALA A 154 -18.36 6.36 19.23
C ALA A 154 -19.16 6.34 20.54
N ASP A 155 -18.73 5.56 21.53
CA ASP A 155 -19.30 5.56 22.88
C ASP A 155 -19.01 6.90 23.58
N ALA A 156 -17.79 7.44 23.50
CA ALA A 156 -17.46 8.76 24.02
C ALA A 156 -18.25 9.89 23.34
N ILE A 157 -18.47 9.81 22.02
CA ILE A 157 -19.32 10.78 21.29
C ILE A 157 -20.79 10.64 21.72
N ARG A 158 -21.28 9.41 21.90
CA ARG A 158 -22.66 9.14 22.34
C ARG A 158 -22.91 9.64 23.75
N GLU A 159 -21.98 9.39 24.67
CA GLU A 159 -22.03 9.85 26.07
C GLU A 159 -22.02 11.38 26.15
N ARG A 160 -21.08 12.02 25.44
CA ARG A 160 -21.01 13.50 25.38
C ARG A 160 -22.24 14.12 24.70
N GLY A 161 -22.79 13.45 23.71
CA GLY A 161 -24.04 13.85 23.06
C GLY A 161 -25.26 13.72 23.99
N ALA A 162 -25.25 12.77 24.92
CA ALA A 162 -26.30 12.63 25.95
C ALA A 162 -26.19 13.74 27.01
N GLU A 163 -24.99 14.05 27.50
CA GLU A 163 -24.75 15.16 28.44
C GLU A 163 -25.25 16.52 27.89
N MET A 164 -24.94 16.81 26.62
CA MET A 164 -25.39 18.06 25.99
C MET A 164 -26.91 18.16 25.81
N ARG A 165 -27.64 17.03 25.83
CA ARG A 165 -29.11 17.03 25.76
C ARG A 165 -29.75 17.15 27.13
N SER A 166 -29.12 16.62 28.18
CA SER A 166 -29.63 16.75 29.56
C SER A 166 -29.55 18.17 30.11
N ASP A 167 -28.63 18.99 29.60
CA ASP A 167 -28.39 20.35 30.13
C ASP A 167 -29.14 21.46 29.38
N ARG A 168 -30.03 21.10 28.44
CA ARG A 168 -30.98 22.09 27.89
C ARG A 168 -32.07 22.33 28.94
N PRO A 169 -32.12 23.52 29.58
CA PRO A 169 -33.22 23.84 30.47
C PRO A 169 -34.52 23.69 29.68
N LYS A 170 -35.48 22.96 30.24
CA LYS A 170 -36.86 22.87 29.75
C LYS A 170 -37.44 24.28 29.72
N LYS A 171 -37.15 25.03 28.67
CA LYS A 171 -37.88 26.23 28.33
C LYS A 171 -39.21 25.69 27.86
N ASP A 172 -40.27 25.99 28.60
CA ASP A 172 -41.65 25.61 28.31
C ASP A 172 -42.01 26.07 26.89
N ILE A 173 -41.70 25.23 25.91
CA ILE A 173 -42.16 25.37 24.54
C ILE A 173 -43.60 24.90 24.60
N VAL A 174 -44.47 25.90 24.75
CA VAL A 174 -45.87 25.89 24.39
C VAL A 174 -46.08 24.94 23.21
N SER A 175 -46.84 23.89 23.48
CA SER A 175 -47.36 22.95 22.50
C SER A 175 -48.16 23.71 21.45
N GLN A 176 -47.52 24.07 20.34
CA GLN A 176 -48.23 24.48 19.15
C GLN A 176 -48.33 23.26 18.22
N THR A 177 -49.40 22.51 18.45
CA THR A 177 -49.91 21.48 17.56
C THR A 177 -50.46 22.15 16.29
N GLY A 178 -49.73 22.04 15.18
CA GLY A 178 -50.25 22.05 13.82
C GLY A 178 -49.47 20.97 13.08
N SER A 179 -50.04 19.83 12.68
CA SER A 179 -51.11 19.65 11.68
C SER A 179 -50.85 20.51 10.45
N GLU A 180 -50.25 19.88 9.43
CA GLU A 180 -50.54 19.97 7.99
C GLU A 180 -49.34 19.33 7.26
N ASP A 181 -49.53 18.10 6.77
CA ASP A 181 -49.96 17.82 5.39
C ASP A 181 -48.90 18.21 4.35
N GLY A 182 -48.40 17.20 3.62
CA GLY A 182 -47.93 17.45 2.27
C GLY A 182 -46.65 16.73 1.85
N LYS A 183 -46.84 15.74 0.97
CA LYS A 183 -45.98 15.35 -0.15
C LYS A 183 -44.87 14.33 0.14
N GLU A 184 -45.35 13.09 0.23
CA GLU A 184 -44.96 12.02 -0.69
C GLU A 184 -44.53 12.57 -2.07
N SER A 185 -43.25 12.44 -2.39
CA SER A 185 -42.76 12.60 -3.76
C SER A 185 -42.08 11.30 -4.17
N ASP A 186 -42.87 10.44 -4.78
CA ASP A 186 -42.40 9.40 -5.69
C ASP A 186 -41.45 10.03 -6.72
N GLY A 187 -40.21 9.57 -6.70
CA GLY A 187 -39.11 10.13 -7.47
C GLY A 187 -38.15 9.06 -7.98
N GLU A 188 -38.68 7.94 -8.46
CA GLU A 188 -38.03 7.09 -9.47
C GLU A 188 -38.78 7.33 -10.81
N PRO A 189 -38.23 7.05 -12.01
CA PRO A 189 -36.90 6.59 -12.39
C PRO A 189 -36.27 7.42 -13.53
N ARG A 190 -34.93 7.46 -13.66
CA ARG A 190 -34.28 7.83 -14.93
C ARG A 190 -33.11 6.93 -15.27
N ASN A 191 -33.50 5.79 -15.83
CA ASN A 191 -32.99 5.23 -17.08
C ASN A 191 -32.00 6.16 -17.82
N ARG A 192 -30.71 5.82 -17.80
CA ARG A 192 -29.73 6.31 -18.79
C ARG A 192 -29.16 5.10 -19.51
N SER A 193 -29.90 4.73 -20.54
CA SER A 193 -29.46 4.32 -21.87
C SER A 193 -27.95 4.34 -22.12
N ASP A 194 -27.48 3.19 -22.61
CA ASP A 194 -26.76 3.05 -23.87
C ASP A 194 -25.87 4.24 -24.28
N ALA A 195 -24.58 4.03 -24.11
CA ALA A 195 -23.59 4.59 -25.02
C ALA A 195 -22.45 3.57 -25.15
N SER A 196 -22.61 2.66 -26.11
CA SER A 196 -21.49 2.02 -26.79
C SER A 196 -20.76 3.08 -27.62
N PRO A 197 -19.43 3.18 -27.51
CA PRO A 197 -18.61 3.60 -28.61
C PRO A 197 -17.87 2.38 -29.17
N ASP A 198 -18.39 1.85 -30.27
CA ASP A 198 -17.57 1.27 -31.32
C ASP A 198 -16.44 2.26 -31.64
N SER A 199 -15.21 1.86 -31.32
CA SER A 199 -14.00 2.42 -31.94
C SER A 199 -13.06 1.24 -32.10
N ASP A 200 -13.18 0.55 -33.22
CA ASP A 200 -12.53 0.87 -34.49
C ASP A 200 -11.10 0.30 -34.52
N ALA A 201 -10.90 -0.46 -35.59
CA ALA A 201 -9.81 -1.37 -35.83
C ALA A 201 -8.56 -0.58 -36.25
N GLY A 202 -7.67 -0.32 -35.30
CA GLY A 202 -6.34 0.18 -35.57
C GLY A 202 -5.36 -0.93 -35.93
N ALA A 203 -5.39 -1.40 -37.18
CA ALA A 203 -4.31 -2.19 -37.77
C ALA A 203 -3.02 -1.36 -37.80
N ILE A 204 -1.99 -1.76 -37.06
CA ILE A 204 -0.64 -1.19 -37.18
C ILE A 204 0.36 -2.32 -37.42
N LYS A 205 0.52 -2.59 -38.72
CA LYS A 205 1.77 -2.69 -39.47
C LYS A 205 2.99 -3.20 -38.69
N GLU A 206 3.36 -4.44 -38.99
CA GLU A 206 4.68 -5.01 -38.73
C GLU A 206 5.78 -4.16 -39.35
N PRO A 207 6.88 -3.90 -38.63
CA PRO A 207 8.18 -3.72 -39.24
C PRO A 207 8.96 -5.04 -39.14
N GLU A 208 9.07 -5.73 -40.28
CA GLU A 208 10.19 -6.62 -40.53
C GLU A 208 11.48 -5.79 -40.56
N GLY A 209 12.41 -6.14 -39.67
CA GLY A 209 13.78 -5.64 -39.61
C GLY A 209 14.42 -6.32 -38.42
N GLY A 210 15.40 -7.21 -38.56
CA GLY A 210 16.50 -7.18 -39.51
C GLY A 210 17.78 -7.08 -38.68
N GLY A 211 18.53 -8.19 -38.62
CA GLY A 211 19.94 -8.19 -38.22
C GLY A 211 20.23 -8.17 -36.72
N THR A 212 20.89 -9.23 -36.24
CA THR A 212 22.28 -9.10 -35.79
C THR A 212 22.90 -10.49 -35.68
N VAL A 213 23.83 -10.73 -36.59
CA VAL A 213 24.83 -11.80 -36.52
C VAL A 213 25.82 -11.38 -35.44
N GLY A 214 25.97 -12.20 -34.41
CA GLY A 214 26.95 -12.00 -33.34
C GLY A 214 27.61 -13.33 -32.98
N ALA A 215 28.51 -13.79 -33.85
CA ALA A 215 29.40 -14.90 -33.56
C ALA A 215 30.44 -14.45 -32.53
N ASN A 216 30.27 -14.87 -31.27
CA ASN A 216 31.34 -14.76 -30.28
C ASN A 216 32.15 -16.05 -30.28
N GLY A 217 33.39 -15.91 -30.76
CA GLY A 217 34.39 -16.95 -30.81
C GLY A 217 34.77 -17.45 -29.42
N SER A 218 34.98 -18.76 -29.35
CA SER A 218 35.63 -19.43 -28.22
C SER A 218 37.15 -19.24 -28.30
N PRO A 219 37.83 -18.85 -27.22
CA PRO A 219 39.29 -18.85 -27.18
C PRO A 219 39.83 -20.27 -27.04
N THR A 220 40.68 -20.66 -27.98
CA THR A 220 41.48 -21.89 -27.96
C THR A 220 42.55 -21.79 -26.89
N ALA A 221 42.61 -22.79 -26.01
CA ALA A 221 43.69 -22.99 -25.05
C ALA A 221 45.01 -23.31 -25.78
N ARG A 222 46.11 -22.72 -25.31
CA ARG A 222 47.49 -23.13 -25.62
C ARG A 222 48.08 -23.70 -24.33
N ASP A 223 48.49 -24.96 -24.39
CA ASP A 223 49.58 -25.55 -23.61
C ASP A 223 50.91 -25.26 -24.30
#